data_AF-A0A364NVZ2-F1
#
_entry.id   AF-A0A364NVZ2-F1
#
_cell.length_a   1.000
_cell.length_b   1.000
_cell.length_c   1.000
_cell.angle_alpha   90.00
_cell.angle_beta   90.00
_cell.angle_gamma   90.00
#
_symmetry.space_group_name_H-M   'P 1'
#
loop_
_entity.id
_entity.type
_entity.pdbx_description
1 polymer ?
#
loop_
_entity_poly.entity_id
_entity_poly.type
_entity_poly.pdbx_seq_one_letter_code
_entity_poly.pdbx_strand_id
1 'polypeptide(L)' 'MALIYDYTAAKAYSDQLGLTWADAWLPAIDKTFADNGLTQAQVDVALREWSWRIKWIFTPSNYSKWQRIKLAAHFLFGRI' A
#
# COMPACT_ATOMS: atom_id res chain seq x y z
N MET A 1 18.33 2.80 18.17
CA MET A 1 17.54 1.58 18.48
C MET A 1 16.49 1.50 17.39
N ALA A 2 16.52 0.49 16.51
CA ALA A 2 15.52 0.37 15.47
C ALA A 2 14.18 0.05 16.14
N LEU A 3 13.20 0.96 16.03
CA LEU A 3 11.82 0.64 16.36
C LEU A 3 11.37 -0.42 15.35
N ILE A 4 11.18 -1.65 15.83
CA ILE A 4 10.57 -2.71 15.03
C ILE A 4 9.06 -2.51 15.19
N TYR A 5 8.41 -2.05 14.13
CA TYR A 5 6.95 -1.91 14.10
C TYR A 5 6.30 -3.28 13.90
N ASP A 6 5.14 -3.50 14.52
CA ASP A 6 4.33 -4.70 14.28
C ASP A 6 3.41 -4.46 13.07
N TYR A 7 3.50 -5.32 12.06
CA TYR A 7 2.72 -5.22 10.83
C TYR A 7 1.59 -6.23 10.72
N THR A 8 1.34 -7.03 11.77
CA THR A 8 0.35 -8.12 11.75
C THR A 8 -1.05 -7.62 11.37
N ALA A 9 -1.48 -6.50 11.96
CA ALA A 9 -2.79 -5.90 11.67
C ALA A 9 -2.88 -5.31 10.25
N ALA A 10 -1.81 -4.66 9.80
CA ALA A 10 -1.75 -4.08 8.45
C ALA A 10 -1.78 -5.18 7.37
N LYS A 11 -1.04 -6.29 7.59
CA LYS A 11 -1.04 -7.45 6.71
C LYS A 11 -2.42 -8.09 6.62
N ALA A 12 -3.07 -8.34 7.77
CA ALA A 12 -4.42 -8.88 7.80
C ALA A 12 -5.43 -7.98 7.05
N TYR A 13 -5.29 -6.66 7.16
CA TYR A 13 -6.15 -5.71 6.43
C TYR A 13 -5.88 -5.69 4.92
N SER A 14 -4.61 -5.76 4.51
CA SER A 14 -4.22 -5.92 3.10
C SER A 14 -4.82 -7.21 2.50
N ASP A 15 -4.73 -8.32 3.23
CA ASP A 15 -5.27 -9.62 2.83
C ASP A 15 -6.80 -9.57 2.68
N GLN A 16 -7.52 -8.89 3.61
CA GLN A 16 -8.98 -8.66 3.50
C GLN A 16 -9.36 -7.88 2.24
N LEU A 17 -8.49 -6.97 1.78
CA LEU A 17 -8.68 -6.22 0.55
C LEU A 17 -8.22 -7.00 -0.70
N GLY A 18 -7.67 -8.20 -0.54
CA GLY A 18 -7.12 -9.00 -1.64
C GLY A 18 -5.88 -8.36 -2.28
N LEU A 19 -5.10 -7.62 -1.50
CA LEU A 19 -3.84 -7.00 -1.92
C LEU A 19 -2.66 -7.85 -1.47
N THR A 20 -1.67 -8.01 -2.34
CA THR A 20 -0.44 -8.75 -2.02
C THR A 20 0.46 -7.93 -1.11
N TRP A 21 0.79 -8.47 0.05
CA TRP A 21 1.78 -7.89 0.95
C TRP A 21 3.21 -8.14 0.43
N ALA A 22 4.08 -7.13 0.52
CA ALA A 22 5.44 -7.19 -0.02
C ALA A 22 6.50 -6.99 1.08
N ASP A 23 6.92 -8.09 1.71
CA ASP A 23 7.87 -8.09 2.85
C ASP A 23 9.23 -7.46 2.52
N ALA A 24 9.66 -7.50 1.25
CA ALA A 24 10.93 -6.96 0.80
C ALA A 24 11.09 -5.44 1.04
N TRP A 25 9.99 -4.71 1.20
CA TRP A 25 9.99 -3.25 1.38
C TRP A 25 10.03 -2.81 2.85
N LEU A 26 9.79 -3.73 3.79
CA LEU A 26 9.67 -3.41 5.22
C LEU A 26 10.90 -2.70 5.79
N PRO A 27 12.16 -3.10 5.50
CA PRO A 27 13.32 -2.43 6.09
C PRO A 27 13.42 -0.94 5.71
N ALA A 28 13.03 -0.57 4.48
CA ALA A 28 13.05 0.82 4.03
C ALA A 28 11.91 1.63 4.65
N ILE A 29 10.75 1.00 4.83
CA ILE A 29 9.58 1.58 5.48
C ILE A 29 9.86 1.82 6.97
N ASP A 30 10.40 0.82 7.67
CA ASP A 30 10.81 0.89 9.08
C ASP A 30 11.76 2.06 9.31
N LYS A 31 12.80 2.17 8.47
CA LYS A 31 13.75 3.29 8.54
C LYS A 31 13.04 4.63 8.38
N THR A 32 12.14 4.74 7.41
CA THR A 32 11.41 5.99 7.15
C THR A 32 10.51 6.36 8.33
N PHE A 33 9.79 5.41 8.90
CA PHE A 33 8.92 5.66 10.05
C PHE A 33 9.70 6.02 11.31
N ALA A 34 10.83 5.34 11.55
CA ALA A 34 11.73 5.65 12.65
C ALA A 34 12.36 7.04 12.49
N ASP A 35 12.83 7.40 11.29
CA ASP A 35 13.40 8.73 10.98
C ASP A 35 12.38 9.85 11.20
N ASN A 36 11.08 9.57 11.02
CA ASN A 36 9.98 10.50 11.27
C ASN A 36 9.40 10.42 12.69
N GLY A 37 9.95 9.55 13.55
CA GLY A 37 9.49 9.40 14.93
C GLY A 37 8.04 8.94 15.06
N LEU A 38 7.53 8.18 14.08
CA LEU A 38 6.14 7.72 14.10
C LEU A 38 5.92 6.69 15.21
N THR A 39 4.78 6.79 15.88
CA THR A 39 4.32 5.78 16.83
C THR A 39 3.65 4.60 16.12
N GLN A 40 3.56 3.44 16.78
CA GLN A 40 2.87 2.26 16.23
C GLN A 40 1.45 2.57 15.76
N ALA A 41 0.68 3.33 16.55
CA ALA A 41 -0.69 3.71 16.20
C ALA A 41 -0.77 4.56 14.92
N GLN A 42 0.20 5.45 14.70
CA GLN A 42 0.28 6.26 13.47
C GLN A 42 0.64 5.41 12.25
N VAL A 43 1.55 4.45 12.43
CA VAL A 43 1.93 3.49 11.38
C VAL A 43 0.74 2.62 10.98
N ASP A 44 0.00 2.09 11.94
CA ASP A 44 -1.19 1.27 11.69
C ASP A 44 -2.25 2.03 10.90
N VAL A 45 -2.54 3.29 11.28
CA VAL A 45 -3.49 4.14 10.55
C VAL A 45 -2.99 4.40 9.13
N ALA A 46 -1.73 4.80 8.96
CA ALA A 46 -1.14 5.11 7.66
C ALA A 46 -1.19 3.91 6.70
N LEU A 47 -0.82 2.72 7.17
CA LEU A 47 -0.82 1.51 6.35
C LEU A 47 -2.23 1.04 5.99
N ARG A 48 -3.21 1.18 6.90
CA ARG A 48 -4.61 0.88 6.59
C ARG A 48 -5.18 1.84 5.55
N GLU A 49 -4.95 3.14 5.71
CA GLU A 49 -5.35 4.13 4.69
C GLU A 49 -4.70 3.85 3.34
N TRP A 50 -3.41 3.53 3.33
CA TRP A 50 -2.67 3.25 2.11
C TRP A 50 -3.20 2.02 1.39
N SER A 51 -3.43 0.92 2.13
CA SER A 51 -4.02 -0.31 1.59
C SER A 51 -5.42 -0.05 1.00
N TRP A 52 -6.25 0.73 1.71
CA TRP A 52 -7.56 1.13 1.21
C TRP A 52 -7.46 1.95 -0.08
N ARG A 53 -6.57 2.96 -0.13
CA ARG A 53 -6.35 3.80 -1.32
C ARG A 53 -5.88 2.96 -2.51
N ILE A 54 -4.89 2.08 -2.31
CA ILE A 54 -4.41 1.17 -3.36
C ILE A 54 -5.55 0.31 -3.89
N LYS A 55 -6.33 -0.32 -3.00
CA LYS A 55 -7.47 -1.13 -3.42
C LYS A 55 -8.37 -0.34 -4.37
N TRP A 56 -8.74 0.89 -4.01
CA TRP A 56 -9.63 1.72 -4.81
C TRP A 56 -9.01 2.30 -6.08
N ILE A 57 -7.71 2.56 -6.09
CA ILE A 57 -6.94 2.94 -7.29
C ILE A 57 -6.89 1.79 -8.30
N PHE A 58 -7.13 0.55 -7.88
CA PHE A 58 -7.17 -0.58 -8.82
C PHE A 58 -8.56 -1.21 -8.94
N THR A 59 -9.58 -0.66 -8.26
CA THR A 59 -10.96 -1.12 -8.40
C THR A 59 -11.60 -0.52 -9.67
N PRO A 60 -12.08 -1.36 -10.60
CA PRO A 60 -12.61 -0.89 -11.89
C PRO A 60 -13.78 0.10 -11.78
N SER A 61 -14.65 -0.04 -10.77
CA SER A 61 -15.84 0.82 -10.62
C SER A 61 -15.52 2.31 -10.51
N ASN A 62 -14.31 2.66 -10.07
CA ASN A 62 -13.88 4.05 -9.91
C ASN A 62 -13.29 4.65 -11.19
N TYR A 63 -13.09 3.84 -12.23
CA TYR A 63 -12.52 4.25 -13.50
C TYR A 63 -13.57 4.22 -14.61
N SER A 64 -13.63 5.32 -15.36
CA SER A 64 -14.29 5.32 -16.66
C SER A 64 -13.66 4.27 -17.58
N LYS A 65 -14.43 3.78 -18.57
CA LYS A 65 -13.96 2.76 -19.54
C LYS A 65 -12.61 3.13 -20.17
N TRP A 66 -12.38 4.42 -20.45
CA TRP A 66 -11.13 4.93 -21.02
C TRP A 66 -9.95 4.90 -20.04
N GLN A 67 -10.17 5.21 -18.77
CA GLN A 67 -9.11 5.13 -17.77
C GLN A 67 -8.70 3.68 -17.49
N ARG A 68 -9.64 2.72 -17.53
CA ARG A 68 -9.31 1.28 -17.42
C ARG A 68 -8.39 0.83 -18.55
N ILE A 69 -8.67 1.26 -19.80
CA ILE A 69 -7.82 0.96 -20.96
C ILE A 69 -6.44 1.60 -20.82
N LYS A 70 -6.36 2.87 -20.39
CA LYS A 70 -5.08 3.54 -20.14
C LYS A 70 -4.27 2.87 -19.04
N LEU A 71 -4.93 2.45 -17.96
CA LEU A 71 -4.27 1.75 -16.84
C LEU A 71 -3.77 0.37 -17.28
N ALA A 72 -4.59 -0.40 -18.02
CA ALA A 72 -4.17 -1.66 -18.61
C ALA A 72 -3.00 -1.49 -19.60
N ALA A 73 -3.04 -0.45 -20.45
CA ALA A 73 -1.96 -0.12 -21.36
C ALA A 73 -0.68 0.29 -20.61
N HIS A 74 -0.81 1.05 -19.52
CA HIS A 74 0.32 1.41 -18.66
C HIS A 74 0.96 0.16 -18.02
N PHE A 75 0.16 -0.79 -17.53
CA PHE A 75 0.68 -2.05 -16.99
C PHE A 75 1.29 -2.98 -18.04
N LEU A 76 0.74 -3.03 -19.25
CA LEU A 76 1.23 -3.89 -20.33
C LEU A 76 2.45 -3.31 -21.04
N PHE A 77 2.56 -1.99 -21.13
CA PHE A 77 3.57 -1.33 -21.98
C PHE A 77 4.47 -0.35 -21.22
N GLY A 78 4.25 -0.12 -19.92
CA GLY A 78 5.16 0.59 -19.00
C GLY A 78 5.46 2.07 -19.32
N ARG A 79 5.02 2.58 -20.48
CA ARG A 79 5.31 3.91 -21.02
C ARG A 79 4.21 4.36 -21.98
N ILE A 80 3.21 5.07 -21.48
CA ILE A 80 2.44 6.08 -22.24
C ILE A 80 2.27 7.29 -21.32
#